data_AF-A0A6P0HZE5-F1
#
_entry.id   AF-A0A6P0HZE5-F1
#
_cell.length_a   1.000
_cell.length_b   1.000
_cell.length_c   1.000
_cell.angle_alpha   90.00
_cell.angle_beta   90.00
_cell.angle_gamma   90.00
#
_symmetry.space_group_name_H-M   'P 1'
#
loop_
_entity.id
_entity.type
_entity.pdbx_description
1 polymer ?
#
loop_
_entity_poly.entity_id
_entity_poly.type
_entity_poly.pdbx_seq_one_letter_code
_entity_poly.pdbx_strand_id
1 'polypeptide(L)' 'MNQIIKLLDVVALTEDLPEVSLYRGQVGTIVEILGDGSAFEVEFCDRNGRTYESLGLQPEQFMVLCFEPVSRVVV' A
#
# COMPACT_ATOMS: atom_id res chain seq x y z
N MET A 1 7.72 -12.13 -8.90
CA MET A 1 6.47 -11.55 -9.45
C MET A 1 6.61 -10.04 -9.34
N ASN A 2 6.68 -9.32 -10.46
CA ASN A 2 6.51 -7.88 -10.45
C ASN A 2 4.99 -7.63 -10.55
N GLN A 3 4.35 -7.33 -9.42
CA GLN A 3 2.96 -6.89 -9.44
C GLN A 3 2.92 -5.45 -9.97
N ILE A 4 2.01 -5.17 -10.91
CA ILE A 4 1.77 -3.81 -11.38
C ILE A 4 0.89 -3.13 -10.33
N ILE A 5 1.43 -2.12 -9.66
CA ILE A 5 0.71 -1.30 -8.68
C ILE A 5 -0.27 -0.39 -9.42
N LYS A 6 -1.51 -0.31 -8.92
CA LYS A 6 -2.61 0.46 -9.54
C LYS A 6 -3.34 1.28 -8.49
N LEU A 7 -4.11 2.26 -8.96
CA LEU A 7 -5.08 2.97 -8.13
C LEU A 7 -6.02 1.98 -7.44
N LEU A 8 -6.32 2.28 -6.17
CA LEU A 8 -7.18 1.50 -5.28
C LEU A 8 -6.61 0.15 -4.84
N ASP A 9 -5.36 -0.19 -5.18
CA ASP A 9 -4.70 -1.32 -4.56
C ASP A 9 -4.56 -1.06 -3.05
N VAL A 10 -4.90 -2.09 -2.26
CA VAL A 10 -4.68 -2.07 -0.81
C VAL A 10 -3.26 -2.55 -0.55
N VAL A 11 -2.53 -1.79 0.24
CA VAL A 11 -1.12 -2.06 0.56
C VAL A 11 -0.92 -2.14 2.07
N ALA A 12 0.18 -2.76 2.49
CA ALA A 12 0.67 -2.67 3.86
C ALA A 12 2.11 -2.15 3.87
N LEU A 13 2.42 -1.25 4.81
CA LEU A 13 3.79 -0.80 5.04
C LEU A 13 4.73 -1.96 5.38
N THR A 14 5.93 -1.93 4.83
CA THR A 14 6.99 -2.93 5.09
C THR A 14 8.02 -2.44 6.11
N GLU A 15 7.98 -1.16 6.49
CA GLU A 15 8.86 -0.51 7.45
C GLU A 15 8.10 0.41 8.43
N ASP A 16 8.76 0.80 9.51
CA ASP A 16 8.21 1.73 10.49
C ASP A 16 8.49 3.18 10.05
N LEU A 17 7.49 4.06 10.18
CA LEU A 17 7.57 5.49 9.88
C LEU A 17 7.07 6.29 11.11
N PRO A 18 7.82 6.28 12.23
CA PRO A 18 7.33 6.79 13.51
C PRO A 18 7.08 8.30 13.50
N GLU A 19 7.78 9.06 12.65
CA GLU A 19 7.58 10.50 12.41
C GLU A 19 6.15 10.87 11.99
N VAL A 20 5.42 9.95 11.35
CA VAL A 20 4.01 10.12 10.95
C VAL A 20 3.09 9.15 11.67
N SER A 21 3.56 8.58 12.80
CA SER A 21 2.78 7.63 13.62
C SER A 21 2.29 6.39 12.86
N LEU A 22 3.03 5.96 11.83
CA LEU A 22 2.77 4.74 11.07
C LEU A 22 3.82 3.68 11.40
N TYR A 23 3.39 2.43 11.44
CA TYR A 23 4.25 1.29 11.71
C TYR A 23 4.13 0.27 10.59
N ARG A 24 5.14 -0.58 10.45
CA ARG A 24 5.10 -1.72 9.54
C ARG A 24 3.82 -2.53 9.77
N GLY A 25 3.16 -2.89 8.68
CA GLY A 25 1.89 -3.60 8.67
C GLY A 25 0.66 -2.70 8.66
N GLN A 26 0.81 -1.39 8.78
CA GLN A 26 -0.32 -0.47 8.64
C GLN A 26 -0.89 -0.56 7.23
N VAL A 27 -2.21 -0.66 7.13
CA VAL A 27 -2.94 -0.84 5.88
C VAL A 27 -3.31 0.52 5.30
N GLY A 28 -2.98 0.73 4.02
CA GLY A 28 -3.32 1.92 3.26
C GLY A 28 -3.85 1.57 1.87
N THR A 29 -4.29 2.59 1.13
CA THR A 29 -4.83 2.45 -0.23
C THR A 29 -4.09 3.40 -1.17
N ILE A 30 -3.70 2.92 -2.35
CA ILE A 30 -3.12 3.78 -3.39
C ILE A 30 -4.20 4.73 -3.93
N VAL A 31 -4.01 6.04 -3.74
CA VAL A 31 -4.96 7.08 -4.20
C VAL A 31 -4.41 7.92 -5.34
N GLU A 32 -3.09 7.91 -5.57
CA GLU A 32 -2.46 8.58 -6.71
C GLU A 32 -1.18 7.85 -7.16
N ILE A 33 -0.88 7.91 -8.47
CA ILE A 33 0.38 7.44 -9.06
C ILE A 33 1.25 8.66 -9.34
N LEU A 34 2.43 8.72 -8.73
CA LEU A 34 3.32 9.87 -8.79
C LEU A 34 4.58 9.56 -9.61
N GLY A 35 5.11 10.56 -10.29
CA GLY A 35 6.38 10.47 -11.02
C GLY A 35 6.46 9.26 -11.95
N ASP A 36 5.41 9.01 -12.73
CA ASP A 36 5.28 7.88 -13.66
C ASP A 36 5.49 6.49 -13.01
N GLY A 37 5.11 6.35 -11.74
CA GLY A 37 5.20 5.09 -10.98
C GLY A 37 6.49 4.94 -10.17
N SER A 38 7.28 6.01 -10.03
CA SER A 38 8.42 6.05 -9.10
C SER A 38 7.99 6.23 -7.64
N ALA A 39 6.76 6.74 -7.41
CA ALA A 39 6.15 6.85 -6.09
C ALA A 39 4.62 6.77 -6.18
N PHE A 40 3.98 6.58 -5.03
CA PHE A 40 2.53 6.42 -4.92
C PHE A 40 2.03 7.16 -3.69
N GLU A 41 0.96 7.94 -3.84
CA GLU A 41 0.27 8.51 -2.69
C GLU A 41 -0.56 7.41 -2.04
N VAL A 42 -0.30 7.15 -0.75
CA VAL A 42 -1.01 6.13 0.02
C VAL A 42 -1.81 6.78 1.12
N GLU A 43 -3.12 6.58 1.08
CA GLU A 43 -4.06 7.05 2.09
C GLU A 43 -4.25 6.00 3.19
N PHE A 44 -4.16 6.42 4.45
CA PHE A 44 -4.37 5.60 5.63
C PHE A 44 -5.63 6.06 6.39
N CYS A 45 -6.57 5.13 6.55
CA CYS A 45 -7.89 5.40 7.11
C CYS A 45 -8.17 4.57 8.38
N ASP A 46 -8.89 5.16 9.32
CA ASP A 46 -9.38 4.45 10.51
C ASP A 46 -10.50 3.46 10.15
N ARG A 47 -11.02 2.73 11.14
CA ARG A 47 -12.12 1.77 10.94
C ARG A 47 -13.45 2.42 10.52
N ASN A 48 -13.57 3.74 10.62
CA ASN A 48 -14.73 4.51 10.18
C ASN A 48 -14.53 5.10 8.78
N GLY A 49 -13.41 4.81 8.12
CA GLY A 49 -13.06 5.37 6.80
C GLY A 49 -12.60 6.82 6.87
N ARG A 50 -12.17 7.31 8.03
CA ARG A 50 -11.58 8.66 8.14
C ARG A 50 -10.08 8.58 7.89
N THR A 51 -9.63 9.31 6.88
CA THR A 51 -8.22 9.54 6.63
C THR A 51 -7.57 10.20 7.84
N TYR A 52 -6.49 9.61 8.34
CA TYR A 52 -5.66 10.23 9.37
C TYR A 52 -4.26 10.55 8.86
N GLU A 53 -3.78 9.89 7.81
CA GLU A 53 -2.52 10.21 7.14
C GLU A 53 -2.61 9.94 5.63
N SER A 54 -1.85 10.70 4.85
CA SER A 54 -1.63 10.49 3.42
C SER A 54 -0.22 10.95 3.07
N LEU A 55 0.56 10.07 2.43
CA LEU A 55 1.93 10.35 2.08
C LEU A 55 2.39 9.61 0.82
N GLY A 56 3.29 10.25 0.09
CA GLY A 56 4.00 9.66 -1.04
C GLY A 56 5.03 8.63 -0.57
N LEU A 57 4.89 7.39 -1.05
CA LEU A 57 5.77 6.27 -0.73
C LEU A 57 6.39 5.66 -1.99
N GLN A 58 7.62 5.19 -1.86
CA GLN A 58 8.29 4.39 -2.87
C GLN A 58 7.78 2.94 -2.84
N PRO A 59 7.82 2.20 -3.98
CA PRO A 59 7.37 0.81 -4.06
C PRO A 59 7.96 -0.12 -3.00
N GLU A 60 9.19 0.15 -2.55
CA GLU A 60 9.92 -0.69 -1.60
C GLU A 60 9.39 -0.57 -0.15
N GLN A 61 8.67 0.52 0.15
CA GLN A 61 8.16 0.85 1.48
C GLN A 61 6.82 0.17 1.80
N PHE A 62 6.23 -0.52 0.81
CA PHE A 62 4.98 -1.24 0.99
C PHE A 62 4.91 -2.53 0.18
N MET A 63 3.92 -3.36 0.49
CA MET A 63 3.55 -4.51 -0.32
C MET A 63 2.06 -4.47 -0.67
N VAL A 64 1.71 -4.77 -1.92
CA VAL A 64 0.31 -4.95 -2.34
C VAL A 64 -0.27 -6.20 -1.67
N LEU A 65 -1.44 -6.06 -1.05
CA LEU A 65 -2.11 -7.14 -0.37
C LEU A 65 -2.92 -7.99 -1.36
N CYS A 66 -2.77 -9.31 -1.26
CA CYS A 66 -3.58 -10.28 -1.99
C CYS A 66 -4.58 -10.91 -1.03
N PHE A 67 -5.87 -10.66 -1.25
CA PHE A 67 -6.96 -11.18 -0.40
C PHE A 67 -7.40 -12.60 -0.79
N GLU A 68 -7.12 -12.99 -2.03
CA GLU A 68 -7.47 -14.30 -2.57
C GLU A 68 -6.23 -15.19 -2.67
N PRO A 69 -6.37 -16.51 -2.47
CA PRO A 69 -5.28 -17.44 -2.70
C PRO A 69 -4.89 -17.44 -4.19
N VAL A 70 -3.59 -17.46 -4.45
CA VAL A 70 -3.09 -17.70 -5.81
C VAL A 70 -3.51 -19.12 -6.19
N SER A 71 -4.28 -19.26 -7.27
CA SER A 71 -4.72 -20.57 -7.76
C SER A 71 -3.50 -21.46 -7.93
N ARG A 72 -3.49 -22.61 -7.23
CA ARG A 72 -2.47 -23.63 -7.47
C ARG A 72 -2.65 -24.12 -8.90
N VAL A 73 -1.64 -23.92 -9.73
CA VAL A 73 -1.49 -24.75 -10.93
C VAL A 73 -1.27 -26.17 -10.41
N VAL A 74 -2.32 -26.99 -10.48
CA VAL A 74 -2.21 -28.43 -10.24
C VAL A 74 -1.55 -28.99 -11.50
N VAL A 75 -0.28 -29.38 -11.37
CA VAL A 75 0.45 -30.14 -12.41
C VAL A 75 0.06 -31.61 -12.36
#